data_AF-A0A2N5U384-F1
#
_entry.id   AF-A0A2N5U384-F1
#
_cell.length_a   1.000
_cell.length_b   1.000
_cell.length_c   1.000
_cell.angle_alpha   90.00
_cell.angle_beta   90.00
_cell.angle_gamma   90.00
#
_symmetry.space_group_name_H-M   'P 1'
#
loop_
_entity.id
_entity.type
_entity.pdbx_description
1 polymer ?
#
loop_
_entity_poly.entity_id
_entity_poly.type
_entity_poly.pdbx_seq_one_letter_code
_entity_poly.pdbx_strand_id
1 'polypeptide(L)'
;MKQIQKQTCWKLFYLENEEGSLPVKVSFEDWINQSEDWLEARSKQLQRIIRGWKENGLFLDQLAGWRNEEYSVYGPKDQTQCSKLAFRIERSAVGLFGVLSFGVHLTAYIKKEGNFFFWVPRRSATKATWPSKLDNTVAGGISSGETAFETISTGMGTA
;
A
#
# COMPACT_ATOMS: atom_id res chain seq x y z
N MET A 1 -7.52 -1.84 29.26
CA MET A 1 -8.19 -0.68 28.63
C MET A 1 -7.13 0.15 27.91
N LYS A 2 -7.02 0.04 26.58
CA LYS A 2 -6.07 0.85 25.80
C LYS A 2 -6.58 2.28 25.73
N GLN A 3 -5.82 3.21 26.29
CA GLN A 3 -6.07 4.64 26.24
C GLN A 3 -6.14 5.04 24.75
N ILE A 4 -7.35 5.29 24.25
CA ILE A 4 -7.50 5.93 22.95
C ILE A 4 -6.91 7.34 23.15
N GLN A 5 -5.71 7.58 22.60
CA GLN A 5 -5.19 8.95 22.48
C GLN A 5 -6.30 9.78 21.81
N LYS A 6 -6.94 10.66 22.60
CA LYS A 6 -8.06 11.52 22.21
C LYS A 6 -7.68 12.58 21.17
N GLN A 7 -6.39 12.70 20.86
CA GLN A 7 -5.91 13.67 19.90
C GLN A 7 -6.16 13.17 18.47
N THR A 8 -6.73 14.04 17.64
CA THR A 8 -6.88 13.79 16.21
C THR A 8 -5.49 13.59 15.59
N CYS A 9 -5.42 12.78 14.54
CA CYS A 9 -4.20 12.64 13.74
C CYS A 9 -4.30 13.35 12.40
N TRP A 10 -5.46 13.94 12.09
CA TRP A 10 -5.74 14.66 10.86
C TRP A 10 -5.97 16.13 11.15
N LYS A 11 -5.29 16.97 10.36
CA LYS A 11 -5.52 18.41 10.25
C LYS A 11 -6.25 18.68 8.95
N LEU A 12 -7.42 19.30 9.06
CA LEU A 12 -8.31 19.62 7.93
C LEU A 12 -8.17 21.09 7.54
N PHE A 13 -8.15 21.38 6.24
CA PHE A 13 -8.05 22.73 5.69
C PHE A 13 -9.30 23.04 4.88
N TYR A 14 -9.84 24.24 5.08
CA TYR A 14 -11.05 24.77 4.45
C TYR A 14 -10.69 26.04 3.69
N LEU A 15 -11.34 26.31 2.55
CA LEU A 15 -11.10 27.53 1.77
C LEU A 15 -11.77 28.75 2.40
N GLU A 16 -12.93 28.56 3.04
CA GLU A 16 -13.76 29.61 3.61
C GLU A 16 -14.38 29.13 4.94
N ASN A 17 -14.58 30.05 5.89
CA ASN A 17 -15.19 29.76 7.19
C ASN A 17 -16.73 29.66 7.10
N GLU A 18 -17.25 29.01 6.06
CA GLU A 18 -18.68 28.73 5.95
C GLU A 18 -19.02 27.45 6.72
N GLU A 19 -20.01 27.55 7.61
CA GLU A 19 -20.56 26.41 8.33
C GLU A 19 -21.07 25.36 7.35
N GLY A 20 -20.53 24.13 7.44
CA GLY A 20 -20.93 23.01 6.57
C GLY A 20 -20.06 22.82 5.33
N SER A 21 -19.02 23.63 5.11
CA SER A 21 -18.06 23.40 4.02
C SER A 21 -17.25 22.10 4.22
N LEU A 22 -16.95 21.41 3.11
CA LEU A 22 -16.09 20.22 3.12
C LEU A 22 -14.61 20.61 3.10
N PRO A 23 -13.72 19.82 3.74
CA PRO A 23 -12.30 20.10 3.70
C PRO A 23 -11.74 19.93 2.29
N VAL A 24 -10.92 20.89 1.86
CA VAL A 24 -10.26 20.85 0.54
C VAL A 24 -8.90 20.17 0.58
N LYS A 25 -8.33 20.04 1.77
CA LYS A 25 -7.06 19.35 2.00
C LYS A 25 -7.07 18.71 3.38
N VAL A 26 -6.39 17.58 3.47
CA VAL A 26 -6.07 16.90 4.73
C VAL A 26 -4.55 16.75 4.84
N SER A 27 -4.02 16.90 6.04
CA SER A 27 -2.66 16.47 6.37
C SER A 27 -2.65 15.71 7.69
N PHE A 28 -1.55 15.02 7.97
CA PHE A 28 -1.28 14.64 9.35
C PHE A 28 -1.14 15.89 10.22
N GLU A 29 -1.48 15.78 11.49
CA GLU A 29 -1.32 16.84 12.48
C GLU A 29 0.14 17.31 12.64
N ASP A 30 0.32 18.56 13.06
CA ASP A 30 1.64 19.18 13.18
C ASP A 30 2.54 18.42 14.16
N TRP A 31 1.98 17.93 15.28
CA TRP A 31 2.72 17.15 16.28
C TRP A 31 3.23 15.80 15.74
N ILE A 32 2.58 15.23 14.73
CA ILE A 32 3.05 14.02 14.02
C ILE A 32 4.16 14.42 13.05
N ASN A 33 3.96 15.50 12.30
CA ASN A 33 4.92 15.95 11.29
C ASN A 33 6.21 16.51 11.88
N GLN A 34 6.15 17.04 13.12
CA GLN A 34 7.28 17.64 13.83
C GLN A 34 7.95 16.65 14.82
N SER A 35 7.46 15.42 14.93
CA SER A 35 8.11 14.41 15.76
C SER A 35 9.45 13.99 15.16
N GLU A 36 10.39 13.54 16.01
CA GLU A 36 11.72 13.07 15.61
C GLU A 36 11.65 11.98 14.53
N ASP A 37 10.77 10.99 14.72
CA ASP A 37 10.47 9.95 13.73
C ASP A 37 9.07 10.15 13.12
N TRP A 38 8.91 11.26 12.37
CA TRP A 38 7.65 11.60 11.71
C TRP A 38 7.16 10.52 10.75
N LEU A 39 8.06 9.77 10.12
CA LEU A 39 7.71 8.73 9.15
C LEU A 39 7.01 7.56 9.85
N GLU A 40 7.59 7.08 10.94
CA GLU A 40 6.99 6.04 11.75
C GLU A 40 5.74 6.55 12.48
N ALA A 41 5.75 7.80 12.96
CA ALA A 41 4.59 8.41 13.60
C ALA A 41 3.38 8.46 12.65
N ARG A 42 3.57 8.90 11.38
CA ARG A 42 2.50 8.88 10.37
C ARG A 42 1.99 7.47 10.10
N SER A 43 2.90 6.53 9.87
CA SER A 43 2.59 5.12 9.57
C SER A 43 1.79 4.50 10.71
N LYS A 44 2.23 4.67 11.96
CA LYS A 44 1.58 4.16 13.16
C LYS A 44 0.17 4.74 13.37
N GLN A 45 0.00 6.04 13.16
CA GLN A 45 -1.31 6.68 13.34
C GLN A 45 -2.30 6.24 12.25
N LEU A 46 -1.83 6.11 11.02
CA LEU A 46 -2.64 5.58 9.92
C LEU A 46 -3.04 4.12 10.16
N GLN A 47 -2.08 3.27 10.55
CA GLN A 47 -2.33 1.88 10.92
C GLN A 47 -3.31 1.74 12.08
N ARG A 48 -3.24 2.62 13.09
CA ARG A 48 -4.20 2.66 14.20
C ARG A 48 -5.63 2.83 13.69
N ILE A 49 -5.85 3.77 12.78
CA ILE A 49 -7.18 4.04 12.21
C ILE A 49 -7.67 2.85 11.39
N ILE A 50 -6.83 2.37 10.46
CA ILE A 50 -7.20 1.28 9.54
C ILE A 50 -7.52 0.01 10.33
N ARG A 51 -6.73 -0.32 11.37
CA ARG A 51 -7.03 -1.43 12.27
C ARG A 51 -8.35 -1.23 12.99
N GLY A 52 -8.61 -0.03 13.49
CA GLY A 52 -9.90 0.32 14.10
C GLY A 52 -11.06 0.10 13.12
N TRP A 53 -10.94 0.53 11.86
CA TRP A 53 -11.95 0.29 10.83
C TRP A 53 -12.20 -1.21 10.62
N LYS A 54 -11.14 -2.00 10.47
CA LYS A 54 -11.25 -3.46 10.32
C LYS A 54 -11.93 -4.11 11.53
N GLU A 55 -11.50 -3.77 12.74
CA GLU A 55 -12.04 -4.32 14.00
C GLU A 55 -13.52 -3.99 14.20
N ASN A 56 -13.98 -2.85 13.68
CA ASN A 56 -15.38 -2.45 13.70
C ASN A 56 -16.18 -2.92 12.47
N GLY A 57 -15.60 -3.76 11.61
CA GLY A 57 -16.28 -4.31 10.43
C GLY A 57 -16.52 -3.30 9.30
N LEU A 58 -15.76 -2.22 9.24
CA LEU A 58 -15.82 -1.24 8.16
C LEU A 58 -14.91 -1.65 7.00
N PHE A 59 -15.32 -1.34 5.76
CA PHE A 59 -14.54 -1.59 4.52
C PHE A 59 -14.07 -3.04 4.36
N LEU A 60 -14.89 -4.02 4.76
CA LEU A 60 -14.51 -5.44 4.74
C LEU A 60 -14.21 -5.96 3.33
N ASP A 61 -14.76 -5.35 2.28
CA ASP A 61 -14.44 -5.66 0.89
C ASP A 61 -12.94 -5.50 0.58
N GLN A 62 -12.27 -4.54 1.24
CA GLN A 62 -10.82 -4.36 1.16
C GLN A 62 -10.10 -5.01 2.36
N LEU A 63 -10.51 -4.68 3.58
CA LEU A 63 -9.78 -5.00 4.82
C LEU A 63 -9.88 -6.46 5.28
N ALA A 64 -10.80 -7.26 4.72
CA ALA A 64 -10.79 -8.71 4.94
C ALA A 64 -9.54 -9.37 4.35
N GLY A 65 -8.93 -8.77 3.31
CA GLY A 65 -7.70 -9.23 2.67
C GLY A 65 -6.42 -8.85 3.40
N TRP A 66 -6.45 -8.67 4.73
CA TRP A 66 -5.31 -8.28 5.55
C TRP A 66 -4.16 -9.29 5.46
N ARG A 67 -2.94 -8.82 5.22
CA ARG A 67 -1.76 -9.67 4.99
C ARG A 67 -0.61 -9.43 5.96
N ASN A 68 -0.69 -8.42 6.81
CA ASN A 68 0.46 -7.94 7.60
C ASN A 68 1.64 -7.58 6.68
N GLU A 69 1.31 -6.92 5.58
CA GLU A 69 2.23 -6.56 4.52
C GLU A 69 2.03 -5.08 4.24
N GLU A 70 3.05 -4.27 4.50
CA GLU A 70 2.96 -2.83 4.32
C GLU A 70 3.54 -2.41 2.97
N TYR A 71 2.91 -1.45 2.30
CA TYR A 71 3.42 -0.79 1.12
C TYR A 71 3.94 0.61 1.46
N SER A 72 4.96 1.01 0.71
CA SER A 72 5.54 2.34 0.75
C SER A 72 4.69 3.33 -0.03
N VAL A 73 4.25 4.42 0.60
CA VAL A 73 3.61 5.55 -0.08
C VAL A 73 4.60 6.69 -0.20
N TYR A 74 4.81 7.16 -1.42
CA TYR A 74 5.77 8.21 -1.71
C TYR A 74 5.08 9.55 -1.97
N GLY A 75 5.68 10.62 -1.48
CA GLY A 75 5.24 11.98 -1.76
C GLY A 75 5.60 12.44 -3.18
N PRO A 76 5.13 13.64 -3.57
CA PRO A 76 5.52 14.26 -4.84
C PRO A 76 7.05 14.41 -4.91
N LYS A 77 7.58 14.36 -6.14
CA LYS A 77 9.00 14.58 -6.40
C LYS A 77 9.40 15.97 -5.89
N ASP A 78 10.51 16.04 -5.18
CA ASP A 78 11.08 17.32 -4.80
C ASP A 78 12.00 17.88 -5.91
N GLN A 79 12.72 18.96 -5.62
CA GLN A 79 13.63 19.61 -6.57
C GLN A 79 14.71 18.67 -7.12
N THR A 80 15.04 17.60 -6.39
CA THR A 80 16.00 16.57 -6.82
C THR A 80 15.41 15.52 -7.75
N GLN A 81 14.13 15.66 -8.13
CA GLN A 81 13.36 14.69 -8.93
C GLN A 81 13.17 13.31 -8.27
N CYS A 82 13.55 13.18 -6.99
CA CYS A 82 13.33 12.00 -6.19
C CYS A 82 12.07 12.17 -5.33
N SER A 83 11.24 11.13 -5.28
CA SER A 83 10.12 11.07 -4.34
C SER A 83 10.60 10.53 -3.00
N LYS A 84 10.17 11.17 -1.91
CA LYS A 84 10.48 10.74 -0.54
C LYS A 84 9.37 9.84 0.00
N LEU A 85 9.75 8.83 0.79
CA LEU A 85 8.79 8.01 1.50
C LEU A 85 7.99 8.90 2.46
N ALA A 86 6.66 8.88 2.36
CA ALA A 86 5.76 9.73 3.14
C ALA A 86 5.22 9.00 4.37
N PHE A 87 4.86 7.72 4.21
CA PHE A 87 4.41 6.80 5.25
C PHE A 87 4.29 5.38 4.67
N ARG A 88 4.07 4.40 5.55
CA ARG A 88 3.73 3.02 5.21
C ARG A 88 2.26 2.75 5.51
N ILE A 89 1.66 1.86 4.73
CA ILE A 89 0.25 1.50 4.87
C ILE A 89 0.07 0.01 4.58
N GLU A 90 -0.83 -0.67 5.31
CA GLU A 90 -1.20 -2.05 5.02
C GLU A 90 -1.70 -2.18 3.57
N ARG A 91 -1.20 -3.17 2.85
CA ARG A 91 -1.51 -3.48 1.45
C ARG A 91 -3.01 -3.49 1.17
N SER A 92 -3.79 -4.12 2.05
CA SER A 92 -5.25 -4.21 1.89
C SER A 92 -5.96 -2.85 1.95
N ALA A 93 -5.36 -1.83 2.57
CA ALA A 93 -5.95 -0.52 2.73
C ALA A 93 -5.56 0.48 1.63
N VAL A 94 -4.57 0.17 0.79
CA VAL A 94 -4.09 1.08 -0.27
C VAL A 94 -5.22 1.63 -1.13
N GLY A 95 -6.13 0.75 -1.58
CA GLY A 95 -7.26 1.13 -2.42
C GLY A 95 -8.23 2.11 -1.77
N LEU A 96 -8.32 2.13 -0.43
CA LEU A 96 -9.20 3.04 0.30
C LEU A 96 -8.72 4.49 0.27
N PHE A 97 -7.40 4.71 0.13
CA PHE A 97 -6.81 6.04 0.14
C PHE A 97 -6.46 6.55 -1.26
N GLY A 98 -6.67 5.73 -2.30
CA GLY A 98 -6.32 6.09 -3.69
C GLY A 98 -4.82 6.38 -3.89
N VAL A 99 -3.97 5.86 -3.01
CA VAL A 99 -2.52 6.04 -3.10
C VAL A 99 -1.92 5.01 -4.05
N LEU A 100 -0.77 5.34 -4.64
CA LEU A 100 -0.07 4.45 -5.56
C LEU A 100 0.55 3.27 -4.80
N SER A 101 0.37 2.06 -5.33
CA SER A 101 1.15 0.87 -5.00
C SER A 101 2.02 0.47 -6.19
N PHE A 102 3.15 -0.18 -5.90
CA PHE A 102 4.07 -0.67 -6.91
C PHE A 102 4.12 -2.19 -6.90
N GLY A 103 4.36 -2.77 -8.07
CA GLY A 103 4.50 -4.20 -8.25
C GLY A 103 5.50 -4.52 -9.35
N VAL A 104 5.92 -5.77 -9.37
CA VAL A 104 6.85 -6.34 -10.34
C VAL A 104 6.17 -7.47 -11.09
N HIS A 105 6.49 -7.55 -12.38
CA HIS A 105 6.01 -8.60 -13.27
C HIS A 105 7.20 -9.09 -14.09
N LEU A 106 7.47 -10.38 -14.02
CA LEU A 106 8.53 -11.06 -14.78
C LEU A 106 7.91 -12.06 -15.75
N THR A 107 8.37 -12.00 -16.99
CA THR A 107 7.97 -12.90 -18.07
C THR A 107 9.18 -13.71 -18.49
N ALA A 108 9.14 -15.01 -18.27
CA ALA A 108 10.17 -15.94 -18.72
C ALA A 108 9.75 -16.59 -20.05
N TYR A 109 10.72 -16.77 -20.94
CA TYR A 109 10.52 -17.44 -22.21
C TYR A 109 11.78 -18.20 -22.64
N ILE A 110 11.61 -19.15 -23.55
CA ILE A 110 12.70 -19.78 -24.29
C ILE A 110 12.50 -19.56 -25.79
N LYS A 111 13.60 -19.58 -26.55
CA LYS A 111 13.55 -19.53 -28.02
C LYS A 111 14.01 -20.88 -28.58
N LYS A 112 13.13 -21.54 -29.34
CA LYS A 112 13.41 -22.82 -30.00
C LYS A 112 12.96 -22.76 -31.45
N GLU A 113 13.85 -23.13 -32.38
CA GLU A 113 13.53 -23.19 -33.82
C GLU A 113 12.93 -21.88 -34.36
N GLY A 114 13.45 -20.74 -33.91
CA GLY A 114 12.94 -19.41 -34.30
C GLY A 114 11.67 -18.95 -33.58
N ASN A 115 11.00 -19.83 -32.83
CA ASN A 115 9.75 -19.53 -32.11
C ASN A 115 10.00 -19.22 -30.62
N PHE A 116 9.14 -18.37 -30.03
CA PHE A 116 9.15 -18.04 -28.60
C PHE A 116 8.10 -18.87 -27.85
N PHE A 117 8.51 -19.43 -26.71
CA PHE A 117 7.63 -20.17 -25.80
C PHE A 117 7.66 -19.50 -24.43
N PHE A 118 6.50 -19.05 -23.94
CA PHE A 118 6.36 -18.32 -22.69
C PHE A 118 5.90 -19.22 -21.56
N TRP A 119 6.44 -19.00 -20.37
CA TRP A 119 5.96 -19.65 -19.15
C TRP A 119 4.80 -18.87 -18.55
N VAL A 120 3.58 -19.38 -18.76
CA VAL A 120 2.33 -18.75 -18.28
C VAL A 120 1.70 -19.64 -17.20
N PRO A 121 1.92 -19.34 -15.90
CA PRO A 121 1.35 -20.12 -14.82
C PRO A 121 -0.15 -19.85 -14.66
N ARG A 122 -0.83 -20.79 -13.99
CA ARG A 122 -2.19 -20.60 -13.49
C ARG A 122 -2.13 -20.40 -11.98
N ARG A 123 -2.73 -19.32 -11.50
CA ARG A 123 -2.79 -18.99 -10.06
C ARG A 123 -3.50 -20.11 -9.29
N SER A 124 -3.01 -20.41 -8.08
CA SER A 124 -3.71 -21.32 -7.17
C SER A 124 -5.16 -20.89 -6.95
N ALA A 125 -6.07 -21.87 -6.83
CA ALA A 125 -7.47 -21.65 -6.51
C ALA A 125 -7.68 -21.01 -5.12
N THR A 126 -6.68 -21.11 -4.24
CA THR A 126 -6.73 -20.54 -2.88
C THR A 126 -6.24 -19.10 -2.79
N LYS A 127 -5.76 -18.49 -3.89
CA LYS A 127 -5.35 -17.08 -3.87
C LYS A 127 -6.56 -16.18 -3.60
N ALA A 128 -6.41 -15.27 -2.64
CA ALA A 128 -7.45 -14.31 -2.26
C ALA A 128 -7.91 -13.41 -3.42
N THR A 129 -7.04 -13.14 -4.39
CA THR A 129 -7.37 -12.35 -5.58
C THR A 129 -7.16 -13.19 -6.85
N TRP A 130 -8.15 -13.14 -7.74
CA TRP A 130 -8.11 -13.76 -9.07
C TRP A 130 -7.71 -15.25 -9.07
N PRO A 131 -8.41 -16.11 -8.30
CA PRO A 131 -8.09 -17.53 -8.23
C PRO A 131 -8.22 -18.20 -9.60
N SER A 132 -7.32 -19.15 -9.90
CA SER A 132 -7.33 -19.98 -11.12
C SER A 132 -7.17 -19.24 -12.45
N LYS A 133 -6.86 -17.94 -12.43
CA LYS A 133 -6.55 -17.13 -13.62
C LYS A 133 -5.11 -17.35 -14.09
N LEU A 134 -4.84 -17.06 -15.36
CA LEU A 134 -3.48 -17.01 -15.89
C LEU A 134 -2.77 -15.75 -15.36
N ASP A 135 -1.45 -15.81 -15.23
CA ASP A 135 -0.63 -14.73 -14.71
C ASP A 135 0.71 -14.62 -15.47
N ASN A 136 1.51 -13.60 -15.16
CA ASN A 136 2.92 -13.57 -15.53
C ASN A 136 3.69 -14.69 -14.82
N THR A 137 4.89 -15.03 -15.32
CA THR A 137 5.71 -16.10 -14.75
C THR A 137 5.98 -15.88 -13.26
N VAL A 138 6.30 -14.65 -12.87
CA VAL A 138 6.32 -14.20 -11.48
C VAL A 138 5.68 -12.82 -11.42
N ALA A 139 4.78 -12.61 -10.47
CA ALA A 139 4.19 -11.30 -10.21
C ALA A 139 3.95 -11.10 -8.70
N GLY A 140 4.14 -9.88 -8.24
CA GLY A 140 3.99 -9.52 -6.83
C GLY A 140 3.97 -8.01 -6.64
N GLY A 141 3.37 -7.55 -5.54
CA GLY A 141 3.54 -6.16 -5.13
C GLY A 141 4.81 -6.00 -4.32
N ILE A 142 5.42 -4.81 -4.38
CA ILE A 142 6.67 -4.51 -3.69
C ILE A 142 6.35 -4.09 -2.25
N SER A 143 6.79 -4.89 -1.28
CA SER A 143 6.61 -4.55 0.13
C SER A 143 7.51 -3.38 0.51
N SER A 144 7.11 -2.64 1.54
CA SER A 144 7.92 -1.55 2.09
C SER A 144 9.28 -2.09 2.54
N GLY A 145 10.35 -1.50 2.01
CA GLY A 145 11.72 -1.89 2.32
C GLY A 145 12.32 -2.91 1.35
N GLU A 146 11.51 -3.51 0.47
CA GLU A 146 12.00 -4.39 -0.59
C GLU A 146 12.33 -3.60 -1.86
N THR A 147 13.33 -4.10 -2.58
CA THR A 147 13.62 -3.74 -3.96
C THR A 147 12.79 -4.59 -4.92
N ALA A 148 12.66 -4.13 -6.16
CA ALA A 148 11.99 -4.91 -7.21
C ALA A 148 12.61 -6.30 -7.41
N PHE A 149 13.94 -6.42 -7.28
CA PHE A 149 14.63 -7.69 -7.45
C PHE A 149 14.38 -8.66 -6.29
N GLU A 150 14.36 -8.17 -5.05
CA GLU A 150 14.01 -8.97 -3.89
C GLU A 150 12.58 -9.50 -4.00
N THR A 151 11.61 -8.64 -4.36
CA THR A 151 10.22 -9.06 -4.57
C THR A 151 10.08 -10.14 -5.63
N ILE A 152 10.83 -10.07 -6.74
CA ILE A 152 10.86 -11.13 -7.76
C ILE A 152 11.40 -12.43 -7.17
N SER A 153 12.50 -12.36 -6.41
CA SER A 153 13.17 -13.53 -5.83
C SER A 153 12.28 -14.24 -4.80
N THR A 154 11.58 -13.49 -3.94
CA THR A 154 10.60 -14.05 -2.99
C THR A 154 9.39 -14.65 -3.71
N GLY A 155 8.96 -14.03 -4.81
CA GLY A 155 7.85 -14.51 -5.64
C GLY A 155 8.09 -15.89 -6.26
N MET A 156 9.34 -16.23 -6.61
CA MET A 156 9.70 -17.53 -7.20
C MET A 156 9.41 -18.73 -6.30
N GLY A 157 9.36 -18.55 -4.97
CA GLY A 157 9.10 -19.64 -4.02
C GLY A 157 7.62 -19.98 -3.80
N THR A 158 6.69 -19.26 -4.46
CA THR A 158 5.24 -19.37 -4.19
C THR A 158 4.39 -19.67 -5.43
N ALA A 159 5.03 -19.95 -6.57
CA ALA A 159 4.41 -20.28 -7.85
C ALA A 159 4.17 -21.78 -8.00
#